data_AF-A0A1W9TEK6-F1
#
_entry.id   AF-A0A1W9TEK6-F1
#
_cell.length_a   1.000
_cell.length_b   1.000
_cell.length_c   1.000
_cell.angle_alpha   90.00
_cell.angle_beta   90.00
_cell.angle_gamma   90.00
#
_symmetry.space_group_name_H-M   'P 1'
#
loop_
_entity.id
_entity.type
_entity.pdbx_description
1 polymer ?
#
loop_
_entity_poly.entity_id
_entity_poly.type
_entity_poly.pdbx_seq_one_letter_code
_entity_poly.pdbx_strand_id
1 'polypeptide(L)'
;DQPFLGREMTRHTNYSNDTAHMIDKEISAMINNSYKEVLEMLTTNQDKLEKLTLALLEREVITGKEMNKMFKEEDLGVNLTKEKELEE
;
A
#
# COMPACT_ATOMS: atom_id res chain seq x y z
N ASP A 1 21.81 -47.40 4.43
CA ASP A 1 21.11 -46.25 5.02
C ASP A 1 22.06 -45.18 5.52
N GLN A 2 22.37 -44.23 4.65
CA GLN A 2 22.99 -42.97 5.02
C GLN A 2 21.87 -41.98 5.35
N PRO A 3 21.79 -41.44 6.58
CA PRO A 3 20.74 -40.52 6.94
C PRO A 3 21.00 -39.15 6.29
N PHE A 4 20.03 -38.74 5.48
CA PHE A 4 19.59 -37.38 5.21
C PHE A 4 20.63 -36.26 5.29
N LEU A 5 21.07 -35.86 4.09
CA LEU A 5 21.61 -34.56 3.73
C LEU A 5 20.89 -33.44 4.51
N GLY A 6 21.56 -32.93 5.54
CA GLY A 6 21.26 -31.68 6.22
C GLY A 6 21.36 -30.52 5.25
N ARG A 7 20.32 -30.36 4.44
CA ARG A 7 20.01 -29.20 3.61
C ARG A 7 19.46 -28.05 4.49
N GLU A 8 19.82 -28.04 5.78
CA GLU A 8 19.58 -26.98 6.75
C GLU A 8 20.83 -26.09 6.76
N MET A 9 20.80 -25.03 5.96
CA MET A 9 20.48 -23.68 6.47
C MET A 9 21.56 -23.00 7.30
N THR A 10 22.78 -23.54 7.38
CA THR A 10 23.90 -22.73 7.86
C THR A 10 24.53 -21.96 6.70
N ARG A 11 23.82 -20.94 6.23
CA ARG A 11 24.45 -19.82 5.53
C ARG A 11 25.30 -19.14 6.62
N HIS A 12 26.52 -19.62 6.85
CA HIS A 12 27.44 -18.96 7.78
C HIS A 12 27.61 -17.53 7.29
N THR A 13 26.98 -16.61 8.01
CA THR A 13 27.11 -15.17 7.79
C THR A 13 28.53 -14.80 8.18
N ASN A 14 29.43 -14.82 7.20
CA ASN A 14 30.86 -14.52 7.38
C ASN A 14 31.09 -13.00 7.54
N TYR A 15 30.50 -12.39 8.57
CA TYR A 15 30.71 -10.98 8.87
C TYR A 15 30.79 -10.73 10.37
N SER A 16 31.57 -9.70 10.77
CA SER A 16 31.79 -9.39 12.19
C SER A 16 30.49 -8.96 12.88
N ASN A 17 30.44 -9.06 14.21
CA ASN A 17 29.32 -8.54 15.01
C ASN A 17 29.08 -7.05 14.74
N ASP A 18 30.15 -6.27 14.57
CA ASP A 18 30.04 -4.86 14.20
C ASP A 18 29.35 -4.68 12.83
N THR A 19 29.71 -5.52 11.86
CA THR A 19 29.10 -5.49 10.52
C THR A 19 27.63 -5.90 10.56
N ALA A 20 27.29 -6.94 11.33
CA ALA A 20 25.91 -7.35 11.55
C ALA A 20 25.08 -6.22 12.19
N HIS A 21 25.62 -5.56 13.21
CA HIS A 21 24.97 -4.44 13.86
C HIS A 21 24.71 -3.26 12.91
N MET A 22 25.68 -2.93 12.04
CA MET A 22 25.49 -1.89 11.02
C MET A 22 24.38 -2.26 10.03
N ILE A 23 24.31 -3.53 9.60
CA ILE A 23 23.26 -4.01 8.68
C ILE A 23 21.88 -3.88 9.33
N ASP A 24 21.71 -4.36 10.55
CA ASP A 24 20.41 -4.29 11.25
C ASP A 24 19.95 -2.84 11.46
N LYS A 25 20.90 -1.94 11.76
CA LYS A 25 20.64 -0.51 11.90
C LYS A 25 20.16 0.10 10.59
N GLU A 26 20.81 -0.22 9.47
CA GLU A 26 20.45 0.32 8.16
C GLU A 26 19.09 -0.22 7.69
N ILE A 27 18.83 -1.51 7.88
CA ILE A 27 17.52 -2.11 7.58
C ILE A 27 16.42 -1.42 8.38
N SER A 28 16.65 -1.22 9.68
CA SER A 28 15.69 -0.53 10.55
C SER A 28 15.45 0.91 10.08
N ALA A 29 16.51 1.62 9.65
CA ALA A 29 16.38 2.97 9.12
C ALA A 29 15.57 3.00 7.82
N MET A 30 15.84 2.08 6.88
CA MET A 30 15.09 1.96 5.63
C MET A 30 13.59 1.73 5.88
N ILE A 31 13.24 0.77 6.72
CA ILE A 31 11.84 0.46 7.03
C ILE A 31 11.13 1.67 7.64
N ASN A 32 11.77 2.33 8.61
CA ASN A 32 11.20 3.50 9.27
C ASN A 32 11.01 4.68 8.30
N ASN A 33 11.95 4.88 7.37
CA ASN A 33 11.85 5.94 6.37
C ASN A 33 10.71 5.66 5.39
N SER A 34 10.63 4.43 4.85
CA SER A 34 9.53 4.05 3.96
C SER A 34 8.17 4.14 4.65
N TYR A 35 8.09 3.75 5.93
CA TYR A 35 6.85 3.88 6.70
C TYR A 35 6.41 5.35 6.82
N LYS A 36 7.34 6.25 7.17
CA LYS A 36 7.06 7.69 7.28
C LYS A 36 6.63 8.27 5.94
N GLU A 37 7.33 7.95 4.86
CA GLU A 37 7.01 8.41 3.51
C GLU A 37 5.61 7.97 3.08
N VAL A 38 5.25 6.71 3.33
CA VAL A 38 3.91 6.19 3.02
C VAL A 38 2.85 6.88 3.88
N LEU A 39 3.12 7.07 5.18
CA LEU A 39 2.18 7.76 6.06
C LEU A 39 1.96 9.21 5.62
N GLU A 40 3.01 9.93 5.26
CA GLU A 40 2.94 11.29 4.71
C GLU A 40 2.17 11.31 3.39
N MET A 41 2.41 10.35 2.50
CA MET A 41 1.68 10.23 1.24
C MET A 41 0.18 9.97 1.47
N LEU A 42 -0.18 9.07 2.39
CA LEU A 42 -1.58 8.77 2.71
C LEU A 42 -2.29 9.95 3.39
N THR A 43 -1.61 10.64 4.30
CA THR A 43 -2.17 11.81 5.00
C THR A 43 -2.32 13.02 4.07
N THR A 44 -1.36 13.24 3.17
CA THR A 44 -1.43 14.32 2.17
C THR A 44 -2.57 14.10 1.17
N ASN A 45 -2.91 12.84 0.86
CA ASN A 45 -3.98 12.47 -0.07
C ASN A 45 -5.24 11.95 0.64
N GLN A 46 -5.50 12.43 1.87
CA GLN A 46 -6.61 11.97 2.70
C GLN A 46 -7.98 12.16 2.01
N ASP A 47 -8.14 13.23 1.24
CA ASP A 47 -9.34 13.55 0.47
C ASP A 47 -9.65 12.48 -0.60
N LYS A 48 -8.62 11.96 -1.28
CA LYS A 48 -8.75 10.89 -2.27
C LYS A 48 -9.09 9.56 -1.59
N LEU A 49 -8.52 9.31 -0.41
CA LEU A 49 -8.86 8.14 0.41
C LEU A 49 -10.31 8.16 0.86
N GLU A 50 -10.81 9.31 1.28
CA GLU A 50 -12.21 9.47 1.70
C GLU A 50 -13.16 9.21 0.53
N LYS A 51 -12.90 9.80 -0.66
CA LYS A 51 -13.67 9.53 -1.88
C LYS A 51 -13.69 8.04 -2.24
N LEU A 52 -12.54 7.38 -2.18
CA LEU A 52 -12.43 5.94 -2.45
C LEU A 52 -13.23 5.12 -1.43
N THR A 53 -13.17 5.50 -0.16
CA THR A 53 -13.90 4.82 0.93
C THR A 53 -15.40 4.94 0.75
N LEU A 54 -15.90 6.15 0.45
CA LEU A 54 -17.32 6.37 0.18
C LEU A 54 -17.81 5.54 -1.02
N ALA A 55 -17.04 5.52 -2.11
CA ALA A 55 -17.38 4.73 -3.28
C ALA A 55 -17.36 3.21 -3.00
N LEU A 56 -16.47 2.73 -2.13
CA LEU A 56 -16.43 1.32 -1.71
C LEU A 56 -17.60 0.97 -0.79
N LEU A 57 -18.04 1.89 0.06
CA LEU A 57 -19.22 1.70 0.90
C LEU A 57 -20.50 1.56 0.06
N GLU A 58 -20.60 2.31 -1.04
CA GLU A 58 -21.78 2.27 -1.91
C GLU A 58 -21.79 1.06 -2.84
N ARG A 59 -20.64 0.73 -3.45
CA ARG A 59 -20.58 -0.24 -4.56
C ARG A 59 -19.92 -1.57 -4.21
N GLU A 60 -19.32 -1.68 -3.02
CA GLU A 60 -18.53 -2.82 -2.49
C GLU A 60 -17.29 -3.22 -3.30
N VAL A 61 -17.27 -2.95 -4.60
CA VAL A 61 -16.21 -3.27 -5.54
C VAL A 61 -16.00 -2.09 -6.49
N ILE A 62 -14.74 -1.69 -6.63
CA ILE A 62 -14.32 -0.66 -7.59
C ILE A 62 -13.27 -1.27 -8.52
N THR A 63 -13.41 -1.00 -9.82
CA THR A 63 -12.43 -1.47 -10.81
C THR A 63 -11.21 -0.54 -10.88
N GLY A 64 -10.06 -1.06 -11.30
CA GLY A 64 -8.84 -0.25 -11.45
C GLY A 64 -8.98 0.92 -12.46
N LYS A 65 -9.94 0.86 -13.39
CA LYS A 65 -10.27 1.98 -14.29
C LYS A 65 -10.99 3.11 -13.54
N GLU A 66 -11.92 2.78 -12.66
CA GLU A 66 -12.65 3.73 -11.82
C GLU A 66 -11.72 4.35 -10.77
N MET A 67 -10.82 3.55 -10.19
CA MET A 67 -9.78 4.06 -9.29
C MET A 67 -8.88 5.07 -10.02
N ASN A 68 -8.32 4.74 -11.18
CA ASN A 68 -7.48 5.68 -11.93
C ASN A 68 -8.21 6.98 -12.27
N LYS A 69 -9.51 6.92 -12.56
CA LYS A 69 -10.34 8.09 -12.80
C LYS A 69 -10.46 8.99 -11.56
N MET A 70 -10.63 8.41 -10.37
CA MET A 70 -10.67 9.18 -9.11
C MET A 70 -9.33 9.85 -8.78
N PHE A 71 -8.21 9.23 -9.15
CA PHE A 71 -6.87 9.73 -8.84
C PHE A 71 -6.32 10.77 -9.82
N LYS A 72 -6.82 10.81 -11.07
CA LYS A 72 -6.31 11.69 -12.13
C LYS A 72 -6.90 13.09 -12.18
N GLU A 73 -7.97 13.38 -11.42
CA GLU A 73 -8.70 14.67 -11.48
C GLU A 73 -9.11 15.10 -12.91
N GLU A 74 -9.12 14.17 -13.87
CA GLU A 74 -9.61 14.41 -15.22
C GLU A 74 -11.14 14.38 -15.17
N ASP A 75 -11.75 15.50 -15.59
CA ASP A 75 -13.18 15.76 -15.65
C ASP A 75 -13.93 14.52 -16.15
N LEU A 76 -14.71 13.95 -15.24
CA LEU A 76 -15.21 12.61 -15.38
C LEU A 76 -16.45 12.53 -16.28
N GLY A 77 -17.09 13.66 -16.63
CA GLY A 77 -18.31 13.64 -17.44
C GLY A 77 -19.38 12.69 -16.89
N VAL A 78 -19.33 12.38 -15.59
CA VAL A 78 -20.33 11.52 -14.93
C VAL A 78 -21.34 12.46 -14.29
N ASN A 79 -22.54 12.49 -14.87
CA ASN A 79 -23.69 13.15 -14.26
C ASN A 79 -24.07 12.41 -12.96
N LEU A 80 -23.63 12.93 -11.83
CA LEU A 80 -24.07 12.52 -10.48
C LEU A 80 -25.44 13.12 -10.09
N THR A 81 -26.17 13.75 -11.02
CA THR A 81 -27.52 14.26 -10.77
C THR A 81 -28.58 13.34 -11.38
N LYS A 82 -28.97 12.30 -10.64
CA LYS A 82 -30.31 11.69 -10.78
C LYS A 82 -30.87 11.31 -9.41
N GLU A 83 -31.17 12.32 -8.59
CA GLU A 83 -32.00 12.14 -7.38
C GLU A 83 -33.01 13.30 -7.19
N LYS A 84 -33.66 13.77 -8.27
CA LYS A 84 -34.77 14.73 -8.11
C LYS A 84 -36.01 14.54 -9.00
N GLU A 85 -36.17 13.39 -9.64
CA GLU A 85 -37.42 13.10 -10.36
C GLU A 85 -37.86 11.68 -10.03
N LEU A 86 -38.65 11.54 -8.96
CA LEU A 86 -39.70 10.53 -8.75
C LEU A 86 -40.38 10.78 -7.38
N GLU A 87 -40.79 12.03 -7.14
CA GLU A 87 -41.91 12.35 -6.27
C GLU A 87 -42.72 13.45 -6.97
N GLU A 88 -43.54 13.03 -7.93
CA GLU A 88 -44.88 13.56 -8.25
C GLU A 88 -45.60 12.59 -9.21
#